data_AF-A0AAP6SI79-F1
#
_entry.id   AF-A0AAP6SI79-F1
#
_cell.length_a   1.000
_cell.length_b   1.000
_cell.length_c   1.000
_cell.angle_alpha   90.00
_cell.angle_beta   90.00
_cell.angle_gamma   90.00
#
_symmetry.space_group_name_H-M   'P 1'
#
loop_
_entity.id
_entity.type
_entity.pdbx_description
1 polymer ?
#
loop_
_entity_poly.entity_id
_entity_poly.type
_entity_poly.pdbx_seq_one_letter_code
_entity_poly.pdbx_strand_id
1 'polypeptide(L)' 'MTVIEKQYMDAVIAMNRKMADQNKTDWERYRRETARDVATYCAGICLTQPADERPTYSEIAEVAVKVADALTAELQKER' A
#
# COMPACT_ATOMS: atom_id res chain seq x y z
N MET A 1 -37.78 4.79 -23.68
CA MET A 1 -37.04 3.98 -22.69
C MET A 1 -38.01 3.59 -21.60
N THR A 2 -38.18 2.29 -21.36
CA THR A 2 -39.09 1.75 -20.35
C THR A 2 -38.47 1.88 -18.94
N VAL A 3 -39.30 1.80 -17.90
CA VAL A 3 -38.83 1.85 -16.50
C VAL A 3 -37.83 0.71 -16.21
N ILE A 4 -38.07 -0.47 -16.79
CA ILE A 4 -37.21 -1.64 -16.67
C ILE A 4 -35.85 -1.38 -17.32
N GLU A 5 -35.82 -0.82 -18.53
CA GLU A 5 -34.57 -0.46 -19.23
C GLU A 5 -33.74 0.55 -18.42
N LYS A 6 -34.40 1.51 -17.76
CA LYS A 6 -33.73 2.51 -16.93
C LYS A 6 -33.11 1.88 -15.68
N GLN A 7 -33.87 1.05 -14.96
CA GLN A 7 -33.36 0.33 -13.78
C GLN A 7 -32.23 -0.64 -14.12
N TYR A 8 -32.32 -1.30 -15.27
CA TYR A 8 -31.28 -2.19 -15.76
C TYR A 8 -30.00 -1.41 -16.07
N MET A 9 -30.11 -0.26 -16.73
CA MET A 9 -28.98 0.63 -17.00
C MET A 9 -28.33 1.12 -15.71
N ASP A 10 -29.12 1.58 -14.74
CA ASP A 10 -28.61 2.06 -13.43
C ASP A 10 -27.87 0.95 -12.67
N ALA A 11 -28.39 -0.29 -12.70
CA ALA A 11 -27.75 -1.46 -12.10
C ALA A 11 -26.42 -1.81 -12.77
N VAL A 12 -26.36 -1.77 -14.10
CA VAL A 12 -25.12 -2.02 -14.87
C VAL A 12 -24.07 -0.94 -14.59
N ILE A 13 -24.47 0.34 -14.54
CA ILE A 13 -23.56 1.45 -14.21
C ILE A 13 -23.00 1.29 -12.79
N ALA A 14 -23.85 0.96 -11.81
CA ALA A 14 -23.42 0.73 -10.44
C ALA A 14 -22.45 -0.46 -10.33
N MET A 15 -22.72 -1.55 -11.07
CA MET A 15 -21.86 -2.73 -11.12
C MET A 15 -20.50 -2.41 -11.75
N ASN A 16 -20.47 -1.68 -12.86
CA ASN A 16 -19.22 -1.24 -13.51
C ASN A 16 -18.39 -0.31 -12.61
N ARG A 17 -19.01 0.63 -11.88
CA ARG A 17 -18.31 1.46 -10.90
C ARG A 17 -17.71 0.62 -9.77
N LYS A 18 -18.49 -0.32 -9.23
CA LYS A 18 -18.05 -1.21 -8.15
C LYS A 18 -16.89 -2.11 -8.59
N MET A 19 -16.94 -2.66 -9.80
CA MET A 19 -15.83 -3.43 -10.37
C MET A 19 -14.58 -2.57 -10.64
N ALA A 20 -14.77 -1.33 -11.11
CA ALA A 20 -13.66 -0.40 -11.32
C ALA A 20 -12.97 -0.01 -10.00
N ASP A 21 -13.74 0.20 -8.93
CA ASP A 21 -13.17 0.52 -7.61
C ASP A 21 -12.56 -0.69 -6.91
N GLN A 22 -13.11 -1.90 -7.08
CA GLN A 22 -12.52 -3.14 -6.55
C GLN A 22 -11.16 -3.48 -7.19
N ASN A 23 -10.91 -3.04 -8.41
CA ASN A 23 -9.63 -3.24 -9.11
C ASN A 23 -8.60 -2.14 -8.82
N LYS A 24 -8.92 -1.13 -8.00
CA LYS A 24 -7.95 -0.11 -7.59
C LYS A 24 -7.14 -0.63 -6.40
N THR A 25 -5.87 -0.91 -6.63
CA THR A 25 -4.89 -1.12 -5.58
C THR A 25 -4.85 0.10 -4.67
N ASP A 26 -5.10 -0.10 -3.37
CA ASP A 26 -4.91 0.93 -2.35
C ASP A 26 -3.41 1.07 -2.05
N TRP A 27 -2.75 1.91 -2.83
CA TRP A 27 -1.31 2.13 -2.75
C TRP A 27 -0.87 2.74 -1.42
N GLU A 28 -1.69 3.58 -0.80
CA GLU A 28 -1.36 4.19 0.49
C GLU A 28 -1.42 3.15 1.61
N ARG A 29 -2.42 2.26 1.57
CA ARG A 29 -2.46 1.12 2.49
C ARG A 29 -1.25 0.20 2.29
N TYR A 30 -0.95 -0.17 1.04
CA TYR A 30 0.20 -1.01 0.71
C TYR A 30 1.53 -0.41 1.21
N ARG A 31 1.73 0.88 0.99
CA ARG A 31 2.91 1.63 1.45
C ARG A 31 3.05 1.58 2.97
N ARG A 32 1.97 1.80 3.73
CA ARG A 32 2.00 1.76 5.21
C ARG A 32 2.29 0.37 5.74
N GLU A 33 1.68 -0.66 5.16
CA GLU A 33 1.92 -2.06 5.52
C GLU A 33 3.40 -2.42 5.26
N THR A 34 3.93 -2.05 4.09
CA THR A 34 5.34 -2.25 3.74
C THR A 34 6.29 -1.52 4.69
N ALA A 35 6.02 -0.25 5.00
CA ALA A 35 6.84 0.51 5.94
C ALA A 35 6.85 -0.14 7.33
N ARG A 36 5.72 -0.67 7.81
CA ARG A 36 5.65 -1.41 9.07
C ARG A 36 6.50 -2.68 9.04
N ASP A 37 6.44 -3.43 7.96
CA ASP A 37 7.18 -4.69 7.81
C ASP A 37 8.69 -4.43 7.76
N VAL A 38 9.12 -3.43 6.98
CA VAL A 38 10.53 -3.02 6.91
C VAL A 38 11.03 -2.53 8.26
N ALA A 39 10.26 -1.68 8.95
CA ALA A 39 10.62 -1.21 10.28
C ALA A 39 10.79 -2.37 11.28
N THR A 40 9.88 -3.35 11.24
CA THR A 40 9.95 -4.55 12.09
C THR A 40 11.19 -5.39 11.77
N TYR A 41 11.48 -5.61 10.50
CA TYR A 41 12.66 -6.34 10.05
C TYR A 41 13.96 -5.65 10.45
N CYS A 42 14.08 -4.34 10.19
CA CYS A 42 15.23 -3.53 10.57
C CYS A 42 15.43 -3.54 12.09
N ALA A 43 14.38 -3.33 12.88
CA ALA A 43 14.46 -3.38 14.33
C ALA A 43 14.96 -4.76 14.82
N GLY A 44 14.47 -5.86 14.22
CA GLY A 44 14.93 -7.21 14.52
C GLY A 44 16.43 -7.40 14.27
N ILE A 45 16.95 -6.91 13.14
CA ILE A 45 18.40 -6.94 12.83
C ILE A 45 19.19 -6.08 13.83
N CYS A 46 18.71 -4.88 14.15
CA CYS A 46 19.44 -3.98 15.05
C CYS A 46 19.61 -4.58 16.45
N LEU A 47 18.67 -5.43 16.90
CA LEU A 47 18.80 -6.13 18.18
C LEU A 47 19.98 -7.12 18.22
N THR A 48 20.47 -7.59 17.08
CA THR A 48 21.66 -8.47 17.03
C THR A 48 22.98 -7.69 17.04
N GLN A 49 22.93 -6.36 16.91
CA GLN A 49 24.11 -5.49 16.90
C GLN A 49 24.47 -5.01 18.32
N PRO A 50 25.76 -4.70 18.56
CA PRO A 50 26.21 -3.99 19.77
C PRO A 50 25.41 -2.70 19.99
N ALA A 51 25.09 -2.38 21.25
CA ALA A 51 24.17 -1.29 21.58
C ALA A 51 24.64 0.09 21.08
N ASP A 52 25.95 0.29 20.99
CA ASP A 52 26.63 1.49 20.49
C ASP A 52 26.61 1.61 18.96
N GLU A 53 26.36 0.51 18.24
CA GLU A 53 26.23 0.49 16.77
C GLU A 53 24.77 0.53 16.29
N ARG A 54 23.80 0.46 17.22
CA ARG A 54 22.38 0.41 16.86
C ARG A 54 21.92 1.75 16.30
N PRO A 55 21.24 1.76 15.14
CA PRO A 55 20.55 2.95 14.71
C PRO A 55 19.43 3.32 15.67
N THR A 56 19.16 4.61 15.74
CA THR A 56 18.02 5.18 16.45
C THR A 56 16.70 4.72 15.83
N TYR A 57 15.62 4.74 16.61
CA TYR A 57 14.28 4.44 16.08
C TYR A 57 13.86 5.39 14.95
N SER A 58 14.35 6.63 14.96
CA SER A 58 14.12 7.60 13.87
C SER A 58 14.79 7.18 12.57
N GLU A 59 16.04 6.69 12.61
CA GLU A 59 16.75 6.21 11.42
C GLU A 59 16.07 4.97 10.84
N ILE A 60 15.62 4.04 11.70
CA ILE A 60 14.85 2.87 11.27
C ILE A 60 13.56 3.29 10.57
N ALA A 61 12.80 4.22 11.16
CA ALA A 61 11.55 4.70 10.59
C ALA A 61 11.76 5.40 9.23
N GLU A 62 12.82 6.20 9.12
CA GLU A 62 13.18 6.87 7.86
C GLU A 62 13.51 5.87 6.75
N VAL A 63 14.35 4.87 7.05
CA VAL A 63 14.69 3.81 6.09
C VAL A 63 13.44 3.04 5.66
N ALA A 64 12.57 2.70 6.60
CA ALA A 64 11.35 1.96 6.33
C ALA A 64 10.40 2.70 5.37
N VAL A 65 10.22 4.01 5.56
CA VAL A 65 9.41 4.84 4.66
C VAL A 65 10.07 4.93 3.29
N LYS A 66 11.39 5.18 3.21
CA LYS A 66 12.13 5.25 1.93
C LYS A 66 12.03 3.96 1.12
N VAL A 67 12.16 2.80 1.77
CA VAL A 67 12.02 1.50 1.12
C VAL A 67 10.59 1.28 0.63
N ALA A 68 9.59 1.61 1.45
CA ALA A 68 8.19 1.50 1.05
C ALA A 68 7.83 2.41 -0.12
N ASP A 69 8.36 3.64 -0.14
CA ASP A 69 8.21 4.59 -1.24
C ASP A 69 8.82 4.05 -2.53
N ALA A 70 10.06 3.56 -2.47
CA ALA A 70 10.74 2.99 -3.62
C ALA A 70 10.01 1.75 -4.17
N LEU A 71 9.58 0.83 -3.30
CA LEU A 71 8.86 -0.37 -3.71
C LEU A 71 7.51 -0.02 -4.35
N THR A 72 6.77 0.91 -3.76
CA THR A 72 5.50 1.40 -4.31
C THR A 72 5.71 2.03 -5.69
N ALA A 73 6.76 2.86 -5.83
CA ALA A 73 7.08 3.51 -7.10
C ALA A 73 7.47 2.51 -8.20
N GLU A 74 8.23 1.46 -7.89
CA GLU A 74 8.56 0.41 -8.86
C GLU A 74 7.32 -0.39 -9.29
N LEU A 75 6.48 -0.82 -8.34
CA LEU A 75 5.27 -1.61 -8.65
C LEU A 75 4.23 -0.81 -9.43
N GLN A 76 4.18 0.51 -9.26
CA GLN A 76 3.33 1.37 -10.06
C GLN A 76 3.77 1.46 -11.53
N LYS A 77 5.03 1.16 -11.87
CA LYS A 77 5.50 1.12 -13.27
C LYS A 77 5.05 -0.14 -14.01
N GLU A 78 4.77 -1.22 -13.28
CA GLU A 78 4.33 -2.51 -13.87
C GLU A 78 2.83 -2.51 -14.24
N ARG A 79 2.16 -1.34 -14.19
CA ARG A 79 0.75 -1.14 -14.53
C ARG A 79 0.58 -0.12 -15.65
#